data_AF-A0A7W9Y7R9-F1
#
_entry.id   AF-A0A7W9Y7R9-F1
#
_cell.length_a   1.000
_cell.length_b   1.000
_cell.length_c   1.000
_cell.angle_alpha   90.00
_cell.angle_beta   90.00
_cell.angle_gamma   90.00
#
_symmetry.space_group_name_H-M   'P 1'
#
loop_
_entity.id
_entity.type
_entity.pdbx_description
1 polymer ?
#
loop_
_entity_poly.entity_id
_entity_poly.type
_entity_poly.pdbx_seq_one_letter_code
_entity_poly.pdbx_strand_id
1 'polypeptide(L)'
;MTKPDFSDPAIIERLTAALEAAGVDGIEITRPGQSLLIRLSSSAKGPARQVRSGKTDAVDAVAIVKAPMAGEFWLSDLSRTGTPAASTARDAIGFLRVGPILLPVSAGPSRRLGRHLVEPGTIVGFGDPIAEVETEA
;
A
#
# COMPACT_ATOMS: atom_id res chain seq x y z
N MET A 1 2.82 -16.86 -20.73
CA MET A 1 4.04 -16.76 -19.90
C MET A 1 3.62 -16.89 -18.45
N THR A 2 4.19 -17.85 -17.72
CA THR A 2 3.93 -18.03 -16.29
C THR A 2 4.45 -16.83 -15.51
N LYS A 3 3.73 -16.42 -14.46
CA LYS A 3 4.13 -15.32 -13.59
C LYS A 3 5.44 -15.72 -12.88
N PRO A 4 6.50 -14.90 -12.92
CA PRO A 4 7.73 -15.21 -12.19
C PRO A 4 7.43 -15.27 -10.69
N ASP A 5 7.96 -16.28 -10.02
CA ASP A 5 7.91 -16.40 -8.56
C ASP A 5 9.09 -15.61 -7.97
N PHE A 6 8.82 -14.40 -7.48
CA PHE A 6 9.85 -13.55 -6.88
C PHE A 6 10.27 -14.00 -5.47
N SER A 7 9.73 -15.10 -4.98
CA SER A 7 10.16 -15.76 -3.74
C SER A 7 11.28 -16.78 -3.99
N ASP A 8 11.49 -17.20 -5.25
CA ASP A 8 12.56 -18.11 -5.64
C ASP A 8 13.92 -17.36 -5.70
N PRO A 9 14.90 -17.72 -4.86
CA PRO A 9 16.21 -17.07 -4.85
C PRO A 9 16.96 -17.20 -6.19
N ALA A 10 16.74 -18.26 -6.96
CA ALA A 10 17.38 -18.42 -8.28
C ALA A 10 16.89 -17.37 -9.29
N ILE A 11 15.62 -16.95 -9.18
CA ILE A 11 15.06 -15.87 -9.99
C ILE A 11 15.68 -14.52 -9.57
N ILE A 12 15.84 -14.28 -8.28
CA ILE A 12 16.47 -13.06 -7.75
C ILE A 12 17.93 -12.97 -8.24
N GLU A 13 18.71 -14.05 -8.13
CA GLU A 13 20.10 -14.11 -8.57
C GLU A 13 20.24 -13.78 -10.07
N ARG A 14 19.38 -14.39 -10.91
CA ARG A 14 19.37 -14.13 -12.34
C ARG A 14 19.03 -12.67 -12.68
N LEU A 15 18.10 -12.06 -11.95
CA LEU A 15 17.74 -10.65 -12.14
C LEU A 15 18.89 -9.73 -11.72
N THR A 16 19.55 -10.01 -10.60
CA THR A 16 20.71 -9.25 -10.13
C THR A 16 21.85 -9.29 -11.14
N ALA A 17 22.22 -10.49 -11.63
CA ALA A 17 23.26 -10.63 -12.65
C ALA A 17 22.93 -9.87 -13.95
N ALA A 18 21.66 -9.87 -14.36
CA ALA A 18 21.22 -9.11 -15.53
C ALA A 18 21.32 -7.58 -15.32
N LEU A 19 21.00 -7.09 -14.12
CA LEU A 19 21.12 -5.67 -13.77
C LEU A 19 22.58 -5.22 -13.72
N GLU A 20 23.46 -6.03 -13.15
CA GLU A 20 24.91 -5.78 -13.12
C GLU A 20 25.51 -5.76 -14.53
N ALA A 21 25.18 -6.76 -15.36
CA ALA A 21 25.64 -6.80 -16.76
C ALA A 21 25.12 -5.61 -17.58
N ALA A 22 23.96 -5.07 -17.22
CA ALA A 22 23.40 -3.85 -17.82
C ALA A 22 24.04 -2.56 -17.26
N GLY A 23 24.95 -2.66 -16.30
CA GLY A 23 25.65 -1.52 -15.69
C GLY A 23 24.78 -0.69 -14.74
N VAL A 24 23.71 -1.28 -14.19
CA VAL A 24 22.82 -0.60 -13.25
C VAL A 24 23.53 -0.40 -11.92
N ASP A 25 23.63 0.85 -11.50
CA ASP A 25 24.25 1.30 -10.25
C ASP A 25 23.20 1.57 -9.16
N GLY A 26 21.93 1.77 -9.56
CA GLY A 26 20.85 1.96 -8.60
C GLY A 26 19.46 1.93 -9.20
N ILE A 27 18.47 1.60 -8.37
CA ILE A 27 17.04 1.60 -8.72
C ILE A 27 16.29 2.37 -7.64
N GLU A 28 15.49 3.34 -8.06
CA GLU A 28 14.65 4.15 -7.18
C GLU A 28 13.17 4.01 -7.60
N ILE A 29 12.30 3.70 -6.64
CA ILE A 29 10.86 3.48 -6.85
C ILE A 29 10.07 4.49 -6.03
N THR A 30 9.25 5.28 -6.70
CA THR A 30 8.39 6.30 -6.09
C THR A 30 6.92 5.97 -6.34
N ARG A 31 6.04 6.27 -5.38
CA ARG A 31 4.59 6.05 -5.48
C ARG A 31 3.81 7.18 -4.77
N PRO A 32 2.47 7.14 -4.79
CA PRO A 32 1.60 7.42 -5.93
C PRO A 32 1.90 8.79 -6.57
N GLY A 33 1.98 8.94 -7.90
CA GLY A 33 1.61 7.98 -8.95
C GLY A 33 2.47 8.02 -10.23
N GLN A 34 3.29 7.03 -10.56
CA GLN A 34 4.42 6.45 -9.83
C GLN A 34 5.64 6.58 -10.77
N SER A 35 6.84 6.76 -10.24
CA SER A 35 8.06 6.87 -11.07
C SER A 35 9.08 5.81 -10.74
N LEU A 36 9.79 5.34 -11.77
CA LEU A 36 10.93 4.45 -11.66
C LEU A 36 12.14 5.16 -12.28
N LEU A 37 13.21 5.27 -11.51
CA LEU A 37 14.51 5.75 -12.00
C LEU A 37 15.52 4.61 -11.90
N ILE A 38 16.14 4.27 -13.03
CA ILE A 38 17.25 3.31 -13.09
C ILE A 38 18.51 4.10 -13.42
N ARG A 39 19.49 4.09 -12.51
CA ARG A 39 20.77 4.76 -12.66
C ARG A 39 21.76 3.78 -13.27
N LEU A 40 22.43 4.18 -14.34
CA LEU A 40 23.55 3.43 -14.92
C LEU A 40 24.87 4.04 -14.44
N SER A 41 25.87 3.20 -14.21
CA SER A 41 27.22 3.64 -13.86
C SER A 41 27.84 4.42 -15.03
N SER A 42 28.62 5.47 -14.74
CA SER A 42 29.16 6.47 -15.70
C SER A 42 29.98 5.92 -16.87
N SER A 43 30.29 4.62 -16.89
CA SER A 43 30.93 3.93 -18.02
C SER A 43 29.93 3.61 -19.15
N ALA A 44 28.64 3.54 -18.86
CA ALA A 44 27.59 3.34 -19.84
C ALA A 44 27.25 4.67 -20.53
N LYS A 45 27.82 4.92 -21.72
CA LYS A 45 27.47 6.06 -22.58
C LYS A 45 25.99 5.98 -23.01
N GLY A 46 25.09 6.58 -22.25
CA GLY A 46 23.69 6.75 -22.64
C GLY A 46 22.92 7.68 -21.69
N PRO A 47 21.96 8.47 -22.20
CA PRO A 47 21.16 9.35 -21.35
C PRO A 47 20.32 8.52 -20.36
N ALA A 48 20.16 9.03 -19.13
CA ALA A 48 19.32 8.42 -18.11
C ALA A 48 17.90 8.20 -18.66
N ARG A 49 17.45 6.94 -18.73
CA ARG A 49 16.14 6.60 -19.25
C ARG A 49 15.10 6.64 -18.12
N GLN A 50 14.32 7.71 -18.06
CA GLN A 50 13.18 7.79 -17.15
C GLN A 50 11.99 7.02 -17.76
N VAL A 51 11.61 5.91 -17.15
CA VAL A 51 10.40 5.16 -17.54
C VAL A 51 9.27 5.61 -16.62
N ARG A 52 8.31 6.36 -17.17
CA ARG A 52 7.08 6.71 -16.45
C ARG A 52 6.10 5.54 -16.61
N SER A 53 5.72 4.92 -15.49
CA SER A 53 4.66 3.92 -15.49
C SER A 53 3.33 4.68 -15.51
N GLY A 54 2.71 4.78 -16.69
CA GLY A 54 1.36 5.31 -16.82
C GLY A 54 0.39 4.31 -16.19
N LYS A 55 -0.03 4.55 -14.95
CA LYS A 55 -1.23 3.91 -14.43
C LYS A 55 -2.39 4.81 -14.81
N THR A 56 -3.24 4.33 -15.71
CA THR A 56 -4.54 4.95 -15.98
C THR A 56 -5.32 4.94 -14.66
N ASP A 57 -5.60 6.12 -14.13
CA ASP A 57 -6.48 6.29 -12.98
C ASP A 57 -7.87 5.79 -13.39
N ALA A 58 -8.24 4.60 -12.91
CA ALA A 58 -9.58 4.10 -13.04
C ALA A 58 -10.48 4.89 -12.10
N VAL A 59 -11.27 5.77 -12.71
CA VAL A 59 -12.47 6.43 -12.19
C VAL A 59 -13.36 5.39 -11.47
N ASP A 60 -13.87 5.75 -10.29
CA ASP A 60 -14.89 5.04 -9.48
C ASP A 60 -14.61 3.59 -9.03
N ALA A 61 -13.35 3.21 -8.79
CA ALA A 61 -13.07 1.88 -8.25
C ALA A 61 -13.29 1.79 -6.73
N VAL A 62 -14.29 1.01 -6.31
CA VAL A 62 -14.39 0.44 -4.95
C VAL A 62 -13.05 -0.24 -4.62
N ALA A 63 -12.43 0.12 -3.50
CA ALA A 63 -11.16 -0.40 -3.04
C ALA A 63 -11.33 -1.17 -1.72
N ILE A 64 -10.47 -2.17 -1.50
CA ILE A 64 -10.47 -2.98 -0.27
C ILE A 64 -9.34 -2.50 0.65
N VAL A 65 -9.72 -2.04 1.84
CA VAL A 65 -8.78 -1.79 2.93
C VAL A 65 -8.48 -3.12 3.61
N LYS A 66 -7.19 -3.37 3.84
CA LYS A 66 -6.69 -4.62 4.43
C LYS A 66 -6.02 -4.36 5.77
N ALA A 67 -6.02 -5.37 6.62
CA ALA A 67 -5.33 -5.35 7.90
C ALA A 67 -3.82 -5.15 7.70
N PRO A 68 -3.21 -4.11 8.31
CA PRO A 68 -1.78 -3.85 8.18
C PRO A 68 -0.92 -4.80 9.02
N MET A 69 -1.52 -5.58 9.92
CA MET A 69 -0.90 -6.65 10.69
C MET A 69 -1.98 -7.50 11.38
N ALA A 70 -1.56 -8.54 12.11
CA ALA A 70 -2.49 -9.34 12.90
C ALA A 70 -2.98 -8.59 14.16
N GLY A 71 -4.27 -8.70 14.48
CA GLY A 71 -4.88 -8.05 15.63
C GLY A 71 -6.38 -8.31 15.73
N GLU A 72 -7.00 -7.79 16.78
CA GLU A 72 -8.45 -7.82 16.96
C GLU A 72 -9.06 -6.53 16.40
N PHE A 73 -10.00 -6.62 15.47
CA PHE A 73 -10.60 -5.45 14.84
C PHE A 73 -11.71 -4.83 15.70
N TRP A 74 -11.72 -3.50 15.81
CA TRP A 74 -12.73 -2.72 16.52
C TRP A 74 -13.17 -1.52 15.67
N LEU A 75 -14.44 -1.14 15.76
CA LEU A 75 -14.98 0.01 15.04
C LEU A 75 -14.47 1.32 15.63
N SER A 76 -14.23 2.29 14.75
CA SER A 76 -14.07 3.68 15.16
C SER A 76 -15.45 4.20 15.46
N ASP A 77 -15.72 4.43 16.74
CA ASP A 77 -16.85 5.19 17.20
C ASP A 77 -16.68 6.64 16.66
N LEU A 78 -17.31 6.92 15.52
CA LEU A 78 -17.41 8.27 14.97
C LEU A 78 -18.53 9.08 15.65
N SER A 79 -19.18 8.54 16.70
CA SER A 79 -20.38 9.12 17.32
C SER A 79 -20.14 9.76 18.68
N ARG A 80 -18.99 9.56 19.33
CA ARG A 80 -18.78 9.91 20.75
C ARG A 80 -17.84 11.07 21.02
N THR A 81 -17.28 11.74 20.02
CA THR A 81 -16.45 12.93 20.30
C THR A 81 -16.78 14.07 19.36
N GLY A 82 -17.83 14.82 19.71
CA GLY A 82 -18.04 16.21 19.30
C GLY A 82 -17.00 17.17 19.90
N THR A 83 -15.72 16.80 19.88
CA THR A 83 -14.60 17.64 20.31
C THR A 83 -13.61 17.77 19.16
N PRO A 84 -13.34 19.00 18.67
CA PRO A 84 -12.39 19.25 17.60
C PRO A 84 -10.96 19.20 18.17
N ALA A 85 -10.47 17.99 18.49
CA ALA A 85 -9.11 17.81 18.97
C ALA A 85 -8.61 16.39 18.65
N ALA A 86 -8.09 16.20 17.44
CA ALA A 86 -6.93 15.36 17.08
C ALA A 86 -7.00 15.03 15.58
N SER A 87 -6.29 15.83 14.80
CA SER A 87 -6.21 15.82 13.34
C SER A 87 -5.54 14.56 12.72
N THR A 88 -5.42 13.43 13.42
CA THR A 88 -4.66 12.25 12.95
C THR A 88 -5.52 11.08 12.50
N ALA A 89 -6.85 11.14 12.68
CA ALA A 89 -7.76 10.02 12.41
C ALA A 89 -8.99 10.40 11.56
N ARG A 90 -8.92 11.48 10.76
CA ARG A 90 -10.06 11.89 9.90
C ARG A 90 -10.59 10.76 9.02
N ASP A 91 -9.69 9.87 8.58
CA ASP A 91 -10.03 8.79 7.65
C ASP A 91 -9.99 7.41 8.33
N ALA A 92 -9.92 7.36 9.67
CA ALA A 92 -9.87 6.09 10.40
C ALA A 92 -11.25 5.43 10.38
N ILE A 93 -11.31 4.21 9.85
CA ILE A 93 -12.53 3.41 9.74
C ILE A 93 -12.65 2.36 10.85
N GLY A 94 -11.62 2.24 11.68
CA GLY A 94 -11.53 1.29 12.77
C GLY A 94 -10.13 1.24 13.36
N PHE A 95 -9.93 0.30 14.28
CA PHE A 95 -8.66 0.07 14.95
C PHE A 95 -8.38 -1.44 15.03
N LEU A 96 -7.11 -1.82 14.91
CA LEU A 96 -6.63 -3.12 15.35
C LEU A 96 -6.08 -2.98 16.76
N ARG A 97 -6.63 -3.76 17.68
CA ARG A 97 -6.02 -3.97 18.99
C ARG A 97 -4.92 -5.02 18.86
N VAL A 98 -3.70 -4.61 19.18
CA VAL A 98 -2.50 -5.47 19.20
C VAL A 98 -1.91 -5.37 20.61
N GLY A 99 -2.31 -6.31 21.47
CA GLY A 99 -2.01 -6.23 22.89
C GLY A 99 -2.58 -4.95 23.53
N PRO A 100 -1.74 -4.08 24.11
CA PRO A 100 -2.18 -2.80 24.69
C PRO A 100 -2.28 -1.65 23.67
N ILE A 101 -1.92 -1.86 22.41
CA ILE A 101 -1.85 -0.81 21.38
C ILE A 101 -3.10 -0.84 20.49
N LEU A 102 -3.68 0.33 20.21
CA LEU A 102 -4.69 0.51 19.17
C LEU A 102 -4.04 1.13 17.93
N LEU A 103 -4.00 0.37 16.84
CA LEU A 103 -3.47 0.79 15.56
C LEU A 103 -4.62 1.21 14.63
N PRO A 104 -4.69 2.47 14.16
CA PRO A 104 -5.75 2.89 13.26
C PRO A 104 -5.70 2.15 11.91
N VAL A 105 -6.87 1.77 11.42
CA VAL A 105 -7.07 1.29 10.05
C VAL A 105 -7.73 2.43 9.29
N SER A 106 -7.06 2.93 8.25
CA SER A 106 -7.49 4.12 7.52
C SER A 106 -8.02 3.78 6.13
N ALA A 107 -9.08 4.47 5.70
CA ALA A 107 -9.58 4.44 4.32
C ALA A 107 -8.57 5.03 3.33
N GLY A 108 -7.70 5.92 3.82
CA GLY A 108 -6.80 6.73 3.01
C GLY A 108 -7.44 8.06 2.62
N PRO A 109 -6.65 9.01 2.08
CA PRO A 109 -7.14 10.33 1.72
C PRO A 109 -8.18 10.25 0.61
N SER A 110 -9.22 11.08 0.69
CA SER A 110 -10.31 11.18 -0.29
C SER A 110 -11.05 9.85 -0.52
N ARG A 111 -11.13 9.02 0.53
CA ARG A 111 -11.86 7.76 0.53
C ARG A 111 -12.89 7.73 1.64
N ARG A 112 -14.11 7.35 1.30
CA ARG A 112 -15.22 7.17 2.25
C ARG A 112 -15.44 5.69 2.51
N LEU A 113 -15.71 5.33 3.77
CA LEU A 113 -16.14 3.99 4.15
C LEU A 113 -17.49 3.65 3.49
N GLY A 114 -17.51 2.57 2.70
CA GLY A 114 -18.74 1.97 2.18
C GLY A 114 -19.34 0.99 3.19
N ARG A 115 -18.63 -0.10 3.47
CA ARG A 115 -19.03 -1.10 4.49
C ARG A 115 -17.84 -1.84 5.10
N HIS A 116 -18.00 -2.28 6.33
CA HIS A 116 -17.09 -3.24 6.96
C HIS A 116 -17.34 -4.65 6.43
N LEU A 117 -16.26 -5.41 6.31
CA LEU A 117 -16.24 -6.81 5.85
C LEU A 117 -15.95 -7.78 7.01
N VAL A 118 -15.64 -7.25 8.20
CA VAL A 118 -15.37 -7.99 9.41
C VAL A 118 -16.16 -7.42 10.57
N GLU A 119 -16.61 -8.29 11.46
CA GLU A 119 -17.32 -7.89 12.67
C GLU A 119 -16.35 -7.37 13.74
N PRO A 120 -16.79 -6.47 14.64
CA PRO A 120 -15.99 -6.05 15.78
C PRO A 120 -15.64 -7.25 16.68
N GLY A 121 -14.42 -7.28 17.22
CA GLY A 121 -13.87 -8.40 17.99
C GLY A 121 -13.27 -9.52 17.13
N THR A 122 -13.34 -9.43 15.80
CA THR A 122 -12.76 -10.47 14.92
C THR A 122 -11.23 -10.39 14.93
N ILE A 123 -10.58 -11.53 15.11
CA ILE A 123 -9.13 -11.66 14.91
C ILE A 123 -8.85 -11.75 13.41
N VAL A 124 -8.00 -10.84 12.93
CA VAL A 124 -7.57 -10.75 11.54
C VAL A 124 -6.05 -10.88 11.47
N GLY A 125 -5.54 -11.40 10.35
CA GLY A 125 -4.12 -11.47 9.99
C GLY A 125 -3.70 -10.38 9.00
N PHE A 126 -2.39 -10.25 8.74
CA PHE A 126 -1.88 -9.33 7.72
C PHE A 126 -2.52 -9.59 6.36
N GLY A 127 -3.08 -8.54 5.75
CA GLY A 127 -3.66 -8.62 4.41
C GLY A 127 -5.12 -9.07 4.36
N ASP A 128 -5.72 -9.43 5.49
CA ASP A 128 -7.14 -9.78 5.56
C ASP A 128 -8.01 -8.56 5.23
N PRO A 129 -9.12 -8.74 4.49
CA PRO A 129 -10.00 -7.65 4.11
C PRO A 129 -10.76 -7.10 5.32
N ILE A 130 -10.78 -5.77 5.50
CA ILE A 130 -11.44 -5.10 6.62
C ILE A 130 -12.68 -4.33 6.18
N ALA A 131 -12.58 -3.60 5.06
CA ALA A 131 -13.66 -2.77 4.58
C ALA A 131 -13.56 -2.48 3.09
N GLU A 132 -14.71 -2.17 2.50
CA GLU A 132 -14.83 -1.52 1.20
C GLU A 132 -14.83 0.00 1.38
N VAL A 133 -14.05 0.69 0.55
CA VAL A 133 -13.98 2.15 0.51
C VAL A 133 -14.15 2.67 -0.91
N GLU A 134 -14.84 3.79 -1.02
CA GLU A 134 -15.18 4.45 -2.28
C GLU A 134 -14.47 5.79 -2.36
N THR A 135 -14.30 6.32 -3.56
CA THR A 135 -13.78 7.69 -3.72
C THR A 135 -14.79 8.67 -3.14
N GLU A 136 -14.32 9.61 -2.32
CA GLU A 136 -15.14 10.70 -1.83
C GLU A 136 -15.44 11.67 -2.99
N ALA A 137 -16.72 11.96 -3.22
CA ALA A 137 -17.20 12.81 -4.32
C ALA A 137 -16.99 14.30 -4.06
#